data_AF-A0A238KKX3-F1
#
_entry.id   AF-A0A238KKX3-F1
#
_cell.length_a   1.000
_cell.length_b   1.000
_cell.length_c   1.000
_cell.angle_alpha   90.00
_cell.angle_beta   90.00
_cell.angle_gamma   90.00
#
_symmetry.space_group_name_H-M   'P 1'
#
loop_
_entity.id
_entity.type
_entity.pdbx_description
1 polymer ?
#
loop_
_entity_poly.entity_id
_entity_poly.type
_entity_poly.pdbx_seq_one_letter_code
_entity_poly.pdbx_strand_id
1 'polypeptide(L)'
;MLYAIPFLSFLSALLWGHLLMREACREALAGLATLLAGVALWLLWQEGRAVGLDVLVYTFAFWGVSLPALLALALGAALGWADRRAEADPVRAQ
;
A
#
# COMPACT_ATOMS: atom_id res chain seq x y z
N MET A 1 21.29 5.56 -2.49
CA MET A 1 20.06 6.25 -2.01
C MET A 1 18.79 5.85 -2.78
N LEU A 2 18.87 5.46 -4.07
CA LEU A 2 17.70 5.07 -4.87
C LEU A 2 16.87 3.91 -4.28
N TYR A 3 17.51 2.93 -3.64
CA TYR A 3 16.85 1.77 -3.01
C TYR A 3 16.04 2.10 -1.75
N ALA A 4 16.24 3.26 -1.12
CA ALA A 4 15.51 3.62 0.09
C ALA A 4 14.05 3.97 -0.21
N ILE A 5 13.77 4.53 -1.39
CA ILE A 5 12.43 4.97 -1.81
C ILE A 5 11.41 3.81 -1.83
N PRO A 6 11.65 2.69 -2.54
CA PRO A 6 10.70 1.58 -2.57
C PRO A 6 10.49 0.97 -1.18
N PHE A 7 11.56 0.87 -0.38
CA PHE A 7 11.47 0.37 0.98
C PHE A 7 10.64 1.28 1.91
N LEU A 8 10.86 2.59 1.86
CA LEU A 8 10.08 3.55 2.66
C LEU A 8 8.62 3.60 2.22
N SER A 9 8.35 3.51 0.91
CA SER A 9 6.99 3.41 0.37
C SER A 9 6.27 2.18 0.91
N PHE A 10 6.93 1.02 0.86
CA PHE A 10 6.40 -0.23 1.42
C PHE A 10 6.13 -0.11 2.93
N LEU A 11 7.12 0.32 3.70
CA LEU A 11 7.02 0.39 5.16
C LEU A 11 5.93 1.37 5.61
N SER A 12 5.87 2.54 4.98
CA SER A 12 4.84 3.53 5.29
C SER A 12 3.45 3.03 4.92
N ALA A 13 3.26 2.43 3.75
CA ALA A 13 1.96 1.86 3.37
C ALA A 13 1.52 0.74 4.32
N LEU A 14 2.43 -0.12 4.76
CA LEU A 14 2.15 -1.15 5.77
C LEU A 14 1.66 -0.53 7.08
N LEU A 15 2.40 0.46 7.59
CA LEU A 15 2.07 1.15 8.84
C LEU A 15 0.73 1.87 8.75
N TRP A 16 0.49 2.64 7.68
CA TRP A 16 -0.78 3.33 7.45
C TRP A 16 -1.94 2.35 7.33
N GLY A 17 -1.77 1.25 6.61
CA GLY A 17 -2.78 0.21 6.47
C GLY A 17 -3.17 -0.38 7.82
N HIS A 18 -2.17 -0.68 8.65
CA HIS A 18 -2.39 -1.19 9.99
C HIS A 18 -3.09 -0.19 10.91
N LEU A 19 -2.58 1.05 11.00
CA LEU A 19 -3.13 2.08 11.89
C LEU A 19 -4.56 2.47 11.50
N LEU A 20 -4.82 2.75 10.22
CA LEU A 20 -6.16 3.11 9.75
C LEU A 20 -7.17 1.97 9.97
N MET A 21 -6.72 0.74 9.76
CA MET A 21 -7.52 -0.45 10.03
C MET A 21 -7.52 -0.86 11.51
N ARG A 22 -6.90 -0.10 12.41
CA ARG A 22 -7.09 -0.24 13.85
C ARG A 22 -8.06 0.81 14.39
N GLU A 23 -7.97 2.05 13.87
CA GLU A 23 -8.83 3.19 14.26
C GLU A 23 -10.26 3.18 13.67
N ALA A 24 -10.66 2.13 12.95
CA ALA A 24 -11.96 2.08 12.26
C ALA A 24 -12.15 3.07 11.10
N CYS A 25 -11.08 3.74 10.65
CA CYS A 25 -11.10 4.68 9.53
C CYS A 25 -11.13 3.98 8.16
N ARG A 26 -12.18 3.19 7.90
CA ARG A 26 -12.34 2.43 6.65
C ARG A 26 -12.40 3.33 5.41
N GLU A 27 -12.99 4.51 5.54
CA GLU A 27 -13.08 5.49 4.44
C GLU A 27 -11.70 6.02 4.05
N ALA A 28 -10.87 6.38 5.03
CA ALA A 28 -9.51 6.84 4.78
C ALA A 28 -8.64 5.73 4.15
N LEU A 29 -8.78 4.49 4.64
CA LEU A 29 -8.10 3.33 4.05
C LEU A 29 -8.52 3.09 2.60
N ALA A 30 -9.83 3.13 2.32
CA ALA A 30 -10.37 2.98 0.97
C ALA A 30 -9.90 4.11 0.05
N GLY A 31 -9.89 5.36 0.53
CA GLY A 31 -9.38 6.51 -0.20
C GLY A 31 -7.90 6.35 -0.56
N LEU A 32 -7.06 5.95 0.40
CA LEU A 32 -5.64 5.73 0.17
C LEU A 32 -5.37 4.57 -0.79
N ALA A 33 -6.10 3.47 -0.65
CA ALA A 33 -6.01 2.33 -1.56
C ALA A 33 -6.41 2.72 -2.99
N THR A 34 -7.50 3.49 -3.13
CA THR A 34 -7.98 3.98 -4.44
C THR A 34 -6.98 4.95 -5.07
N LEU A 35 -6.39 5.85 -4.26
CA LEU A 35 -5.36 6.77 -4.73
C LEU A 35 -4.13 6.02 -5.23
N LEU A 36 -3.63 5.05 -4.47
CA LEU A 36 -2.48 4.21 -4.88
C LEU A 36 -2.78 3.39 -6.13
N ALA A 37 -3.98 2.81 -6.22
CA ALA A 37 -4.42 2.09 -7.42
C ALA A 37 -4.52 3.02 -8.63
N GLY A 38 -5.01 4.24 -8.45
CA GLY A 38 -5.04 5.28 -9.48
C GLY A 38 -3.65 5.66 -9.96
N VAL A 39 -2.69 5.85 -9.05
CA VAL A 39 -1.28 6.10 -9.40
C VAL A 39 -0.68 4.92 -10.14
N ALA A 40 -0.92 3.69 -9.69
CA ALA A 40 -0.42 2.49 -10.35
C ALA A 40 -0.97 2.36 -11.78
N LEU A 41 -2.28 2.59 -11.97
CA LEU A 41 -2.92 2.56 -13.29
C LEU A 41 -2.41 3.69 -14.19
N TRP A 42 -2.20 4.88 -13.64
CA TRP A 42 -1.59 6.00 -14.36
C TRP A 42 -0.18 5.63 -14.84
N LEU A 43 0.67 5.06 -13.98
CA LEU A 43 2.02 4.64 -14.36
C LEU A 43 2.01 3.60 -15.48
N LEU A 44 1.11 2.61 -15.40
CA LEU A 44 0.94 1.59 -16.45
C LEU A 44 0.48 2.21 -17.78
N TRP A 45 -0.41 3.22 -17.72
CA TRP A 45 -0.83 3.96 -18.90
C TRP A 45 0.31 4.76 -19.53
N GLN A 46 1.16 5.39 -18.70
CA GLN A 46 2.32 6.13 -19.18
C GLN A 46 3.39 5.20 -19.77
N GLU A 47 3.59 4.02 -19.18
CA GLU A 47 4.50 3.00 -19.70
C GLU A 47 4.16 2.64 -21.16
N GLY A 48 2.87 2.49 -21.49
CA GLY A 48 2.42 2.21 -22.86
C GLY A 48 2.55 3.37 -23.85
N ARG A 49 2.79 4.60 -23.37
CA ARG A 49 2.96 5.81 -24.20
C ARG A 49 4.40 6.30 -24.28
N ALA A 50 5.25 5.86 -23.36
CA ALA A 50 6.65 6.24 -23.28
C ALA A 50 7.45 5.53 -24.38
N VAL A 51 8.52 6.18 -24.83
CA VAL A 51 9.43 5.64 -25.84
C VAL A 51 10.86 5.77 -25.32
N GLY A 52 11.71 4.77 -25.56
CA GLY A 52 13.10 4.78 -25.13
C GLY A 52 13.28 4.50 -23.63
N LEU A 53 14.21 5.21 -22.99
CA LEU A 53 14.59 4.95 -21.59
C LEU A 53 13.52 5.33 -20.56
N ASP A 54 12.55 6.17 -20.94
CA ASP A 54 11.47 6.60 -20.04
C ASP A 54 10.57 5.42 -19.64
N VAL A 55 10.43 4.42 -20.51
CA VAL A 55 9.68 3.19 -20.21
C VAL A 55 10.23 2.53 -18.95
N LEU A 56 11.56 2.43 -18.82
CA LEU A 56 12.19 1.82 -17.66
C LEU A 56 11.84 2.57 -16.37
N VAL A 57 11.76 3.91 -16.41
CA VAL A 57 11.39 4.71 -15.23
C VAL A 57 9.98 4.37 -14.77
N TYR A 58 9.02 4.30 -15.69
CA TYR A 58 7.63 3.94 -15.36
C TYR A 58 7.51 2.49 -14.88
N THR A 59 8.20 1.55 -15.54
CA THR A 59 8.25 0.14 -15.12
C THR A 59 8.85 0.02 -13.71
N PHE A 60 9.98 0.68 -13.43
CA PHE A 60 10.61 0.65 -12.10
C PHE A 60 9.73 1.31 -11.03
N ALA A 61 9.08 2.43 -11.34
CA ALA A 61 8.16 3.07 -10.41
C ALA A 61 6.95 2.18 -10.09
N PHE A 62 6.36 1.56 -11.12
CA PHE A 62 5.22 0.66 -10.95
C PHE A 62 5.59 -0.57 -10.11
N TRP A 63 6.62 -1.31 -10.53
CA TRP A 63 7.03 -2.57 -9.87
C TRP A 63 7.74 -2.35 -8.55
N GLY A 64 8.51 -1.27 -8.41
CA GLY A 64 9.31 -1.00 -7.23
C GLY A 64 8.55 -0.24 -6.14
N VAL A 65 7.60 0.63 -6.50
CA VAL A 65 6.98 1.55 -5.55
C VAL A 65 5.49 1.30 -5.42
N SER A 66 4.73 1.38 -6.51
CA SER A 66 3.27 1.34 -6.45
C SER A 66 2.71 -0.04 -6.11
N LEU A 67 3.19 -1.08 -6.78
CA LEU A 67 2.73 -2.45 -6.54
C LEU A 67 3.08 -2.93 -5.12
N PRO A 68 4.33 -2.76 -4.62
CA PRO A 68 4.66 -3.16 -3.25
C PRO A 68 3.93 -2.33 -2.20
N ALA A 69 3.70 -1.03 -2.44
CA ALA A 69 2.93 -0.19 -1.52
C ALA A 69 1.46 -0.65 -1.42
N LEU A 70 0.82 -1.02 -2.53
CA LEU A 70 -0.54 -1.57 -2.52
C LEU A 70 -0.61 -2.88 -1.72
N LEU A 71 0.35 -3.78 -1.96
CA LEU A 71 0.45 -5.04 -1.22
C LEU A 71 0.68 -4.80 0.27
N ALA A 72 1.59 -3.88 0.61
CA ALA A 72 1.87 -3.49 1.98
C ALA A 72 0.63 -2.91 2.68
N LEU A 73 -0.11 -2.02 2.01
CA LEU A 73 -1.33 -1.44 2.56
C LEU A 73 -2.37 -2.52 2.85
N ALA A 74 -2.56 -3.46 1.93
CA ALA A 74 -3.48 -4.58 2.10
C ALA A 74 -3.06 -5.50 3.25
N LEU A 75 -1.78 -5.83 3.36
CA LEU A 75 -1.23 -6.61 4.47
C LEU A 75 -1.38 -5.88 5.81
N GLY A 76 -1.07 -4.59 5.86
CA GLY A 76 -1.23 -3.76 7.05
C GLY A 76 -2.68 -3.74 7.49
N ALA A 77 -3.60 -3.53 6.56
CA ALA A 77 -5.03 -3.57 6.84
C ALA A 77 -5.49 -4.94 7.36
N ALA A 78 -5.02 -6.04 6.75
CA ALA A 78 -5.34 -7.39 7.21
C ALA A 78 -4.84 -7.64 8.65
N LEU A 79 -3.63 -7.19 8.97
CA LEU A 79 -3.06 -7.27 10.33
C LEU A 79 -3.87 -6.43 11.32
N GLY A 80 -4.17 -5.16 11.01
CA GLY A 80 -4.96 -4.30 11.88
C GLY A 80 -6.38 -4.83 12.12
N TRP A 81 -6.96 -5.53 11.15
CA TRP A 81 -8.23 -6.23 11.31
C TRP A 81 -8.13 -7.46 12.22
N ALA A 82 -7.06 -8.27 12.06
CA ALA A 82 -6.83 -9.44 12.89
C ALA A 82 -6.62 -9.04 14.37
N ASP A 83 -5.86 -7.97 14.62
CA ASP A 83 -5.62 -7.45 15.97
C ASP A 83 -6.92 -6.96 16.61
N ARG A 84 -7.74 -6.19 15.89
CA ARG A 84 -9.07 -5.79 16.40
C ARG A 84 -9.97 -6.97 16.73
N ARG A 85 -9.89 -8.05 15.97
CA ARG A 85 -10.64 -9.27 16.27
C ARG A 85 -10.13 -9.98 17.52
N ALA A 86 -8.81 -10.01 17.73
CA ALA A 86 -8.22 -10.61 18.91
C ALA A 86 -8.59 -9.84 20.19
N GLU A 87 -8.67 -8.51 20.12
CA GLU A 87 -9.12 -7.65 21.23
C GLU A 87 -10.62 -7.83 21.55
N ALA A 88 -11.44 -8.12 20.55
CA ALA A 88 -12.88 -8.30 20.71
C ALA A 88 -13.28 -9.69 21.25
N ASP A 89 -12.35 -10.63 21.39
CA ASP A 89 -12.63 -12.01 21.83
C ASP A 89 -12.38 -12.16 23.35
N PRO A 90 -13.43 -12.16 24.20
CA PRO A 90 -13.28 -12.14 25.66
C PRO A 90 -12.67 -13.42 26.24
N VAL A 91 -12.62 -14.51 25.46
CA VAL A 91 -12.10 -15.82 25.89
C VAL A 91 -10.58 -15.84 26.05
N ARG A 92 -9.86 -14.88 25.44
CA ARG A 92 -8.38 -14.74 25.59
C ARG A 92 -7.96 -13.75 26.69
N ALA A 93 -8.91 -13.07 27.32
CA ALA A 93 -8.64 -12.08 28.37
C ALA A 93 -8.64 -12.68 29.80
N GLN A 94 -8.83 -13.99 29.93
CA GLN A 94 -8.68 -14.77 31.16
C GLN A 94 -7.42 -15.63 31.08
#